data_AF-A0A0K8VX49-F1
#
_entry.id   AF-A0A0K8VX49-F1
#
_cell.length_a   1.000
_cell.length_b   1.000
_cell.length_c   1.000
_cell.angle_alpha   90.00
_cell.angle_beta   90.00
_cell.angle_gamma   90.00
#
_symmetry.space_group_name_H-M   'P 1'
#
loop_
_entity.id
_entity.type
_entity.pdbx_description
1 polymer ?
#
loop_
_entity_poly.entity_id
_entity_poly.type
_entity_poly.pdbx_seq_one_letter_code
_entity_poly.pdbx_strand_id
1 'polypeptide(L)'
;MTVSYAGEVPNGSSFGCFWRILWKWRGSVYKLVWRELIAYLCLYYTINLVYRFVLNEQQQLIFTKVRIYFGQQGESIPMSFVLGFYVNKVVQRWWEQYRLLPWPDTLALFISAAIPNATGGATKNETGRLMRRNIMRYMVLAYVITLQRISLRVKRRFPTTQHLVDAGLMHESESKIFDALNAKSPMSKYWMPLVWATNIINRARKEGLITSDHIVQTILMELSDIRRRLGGLIGYDTVCVPLVYTQVVTLVLYTYFIAALVGRQMLPNMPDAKDPDLYFPFFTVLQFVFYVGWLKVAEVLINPFGEDDDDIELNWLIDRHIKAAYLIVDEMHEE
;
A
#
# COMPACT_ATOMS: atom_id res chain seq x y z
N MET A 1 -2.43 12.27 -3.29
CA MET A 1 -1.61 11.50 -4.23
C MET A 1 -0.37 10.99 -3.51
N THR A 2 0.03 9.74 -3.76
CA THR A 2 1.31 9.14 -3.37
C THR A 2 2.46 10.13 -3.62
N VAL A 3 3.48 10.17 -2.76
CA VAL A 3 4.51 11.21 -2.82
C VAL A 3 5.49 10.94 -3.96
N SER A 4 5.20 11.50 -5.14
CA SER A 4 6.13 11.46 -6.27
C SER A 4 7.23 12.51 -6.09
N TYR A 5 8.49 12.07 -6.13
CA TYR A 5 9.67 12.94 -6.13
C TYR A 5 10.61 12.68 -7.32
N ALA A 6 10.18 11.85 -8.30
CA ALA A 6 11.00 11.49 -9.45
C ALA A 6 11.51 12.71 -10.24
N GLY A 7 10.66 13.75 -10.39
CA GLY A 7 11.04 14.99 -11.07
C GLY A 7 12.07 15.85 -10.32
N GLU A 8 12.33 15.58 -9.04
CA GLU A 8 13.34 16.30 -8.25
C GLU A 8 14.70 15.61 -8.23
N VAL A 9 14.75 14.33 -8.61
CA VAL A 9 15.98 13.54 -8.75
C VAL A 9 16.19 12.99 -10.17
N PRO A 10 15.99 13.79 -11.24
CA PRO A 10 16.14 13.30 -12.61
C PRO A 10 17.61 12.98 -12.94
N ASN A 11 18.55 13.69 -12.32
CA ASN A 11 19.99 13.61 -12.61
C ASN A 11 20.78 13.22 -11.35
N GLY A 12 21.52 12.12 -11.40
CA GLY A 12 22.41 11.69 -10.32
C GLY A 12 23.76 12.41 -10.28
N SER A 13 24.09 13.21 -11.30
CA SER A 13 25.40 13.88 -11.45
C SER A 13 25.54 15.19 -10.66
N SER A 14 24.44 15.77 -10.18
CA SER A 14 24.48 17.01 -9.40
C SER A 14 24.84 16.72 -7.95
N PHE A 15 25.84 17.44 -7.44
CA PHE A 15 26.20 17.41 -6.02
C PHE A 15 24.98 17.75 -5.15
N GLY A 16 24.69 16.91 -4.15
CA GLY A 16 23.56 17.13 -3.25
C GLY A 16 22.17 16.78 -3.81
N CYS A 17 22.07 15.93 -4.84
CA CYS A 17 20.81 15.50 -5.45
C CYS A 17 19.73 15.07 -4.41
N PHE A 18 20.13 14.38 -3.35
CA PHE A 18 19.22 13.94 -2.29
C PHE A 18 18.97 14.93 -1.15
N TRP A 19 19.67 16.07 -1.08
CA TRP A 19 19.43 17.04 -0.01
C TRP A 19 18.03 17.63 -0.05
N ARG A 20 17.48 17.84 -1.25
CA ARG A 20 16.09 18.29 -1.43
C ARG A 20 15.09 17.30 -0.83
N ILE A 21 15.36 16.00 -0.94
CA ILE A 21 14.52 14.95 -0.35
C ILE A 21 14.55 15.02 1.18
N LEU A 22 15.73 15.26 1.77
CA LEU A 22 15.87 15.35 3.23
C LEU A 22 15.10 16.52 3.87
N TRP A 23 14.71 17.54 3.10
CA TRP A 23 13.87 18.63 3.63
C TRP A 23 12.36 18.41 3.49
N LYS A 24 11.92 17.29 2.91
CA LYS A 24 10.49 17.01 2.77
C LYS A 24 9.86 16.58 4.09
N TRP A 25 8.64 17.04 4.34
CA TRP A 25 7.82 16.63 5.49
C TRP A 25 6.79 15.55 5.15
N ARG A 26 6.08 15.70 4.02
CA ARG A 26 5.07 14.73 3.58
C ARG A 26 5.75 13.43 3.16
N GLY A 27 5.27 12.30 3.68
CA GLY A 27 5.86 10.97 3.44
C GLY A 27 7.27 10.77 4.01
N SER A 28 7.76 11.68 4.88
CA SER A 28 9.15 11.63 5.33
C SER A 28 9.34 10.86 6.62
N VAL A 29 10.56 10.39 6.85
CA VAL A 29 10.97 9.72 8.08
C VAL A 29 10.71 10.58 9.33
N TYR A 30 10.82 11.91 9.21
CA TYR A 30 10.59 12.83 10.32
C TYR A 30 9.12 12.82 10.75
N LYS A 31 8.18 12.86 9.79
CA LYS A 31 6.75 12.79 10.06
C LYS A 31 6.34 11.45 10.69
N LEU A 32 7.05 10.37 10.38
CA LEU A 32 6.77 9.03 10.90
C LEU A 32 7.35 8.76 12.28
N VAL A 33 8.45 9.42 12.68
CA VAL A 33 9.22 9.07 13.89
C VAL A 33 9.12 10.13 14.99
N TRP A 34 8.68 11.35 14.71
CA TRP A 34 8.77 12.46 15.67
C TRP A 34 8.01 12.20 17.00
N ARG A 35 6.87 11.50 16.97
CA ARG A 35 6.09 11.21 18.19
C ARG A 35 6.83 10.25 19.10
N GLU A 36 7.33 9.16 18.52
CA GLU A 36 8.11 8.15 19.22
C GLU A 36 9.44 8.74 19.71
N LEU A 37 10.07 9.63 18.94
CA LEU A 37 11.30 10.30 19.34
C LEU A 37 11.06 11.25 20.53
N ILE A 38 9.97 12.03 20.53
CA ILE A 38 9.63 12.88 21.67
C ILE A 38 9.38 12.01 22.91
N ALA A 39 8.60 10.94 22.79
CA ALA A 39 8.34 10.02 23.90
C ALA A 39 9.65 9.41 24.44
N TYR A 40 10.54 8.98 23.54
CA TYR A 40 11.85 8.43 23.89
C TYR A 40 12.73 9.46 24.62
N LEU A 41 12.79 10.70 24.12
CA LEU A 41 13.55 11.79 24.75
C LEU A 41 12.96 12.16 26.11
N CYS A 42 11.64 12.22 26.25
CA CYS A 42 11.00 12.46 27.55
C CYS A 42 11.40 11.40 28.58
N LEU A 43 11.39 10.12 28.21
CA LEU A 43 11.85 9.03 29.09
C LEU A 43 13.35 9.15 29.40
N TYR A 44 14.17 9.41 28.37
CA TYR A 44 15.61 9.59 28.52
C TYR A 44 15.94 10.69 29.52
N TYR A 45 15.33 11.87 29.37
CA TYR A 45 15.54 13.01 30.25
C TYR A 45 14.96 12.78 31.64
N THR A 46 13.84 12.08 31.77
CA THR A 46 13.29 11.71 33.08
C THR A 46 14.29 10.87 33.87
N ILE A 47 14.88 9.85 33.24
CA ILE A 47 15.92 9.01 33.87
C ILE A 47 17.14 9.88 34.23
N ASN A 48 17.57 10.77 33.32
CA ASN A 48 18.71 11.64 33.55
C ASN A 48 18.51 12.59 34.74
N LEU A 49 17.33 13.22 34.84
CA LEU A 49 16.97 14.13 35.92
C LEU A 49 16.85 13.39 37.26
N VAL A 50 16.28 12.18 37.26
CA VAL A 50 16.24 11.33 38.46
C VAL A 50 17.66 11.03 38.95
N TYR A 51 18.58 10.66 38.05
CA TYR A 51 19.97 10.44 38.42
C TYR A 51 20.63 11.68 39.04
N ARG A 52 20.45 12.85 38.42
CA ARG A 52 21.14 14.09 38.85
C ARG A 52 20.58 14.68 40.14
N PHE A 53 19.26 14.64 40.34
CA PHE A 53 18.60 15.42 41.40
C PHE A 53 17.93 14.59 42.49
N VAL A 54 17.67 13.29 42.25
CA VAL A 54 16.90 12.45 43.17
C VAL A 54 17.77 11.37 43.81
N LEU A 55 18.64 10.72 43.03
CA LEU A 55 19.48 9.64 43.53
C LEU A 55 20.58 10.14 44.48
N ASN A 56 20.78 9.42 45.58
CA ASN A 56 21.92 9.65 46.47
C ASN A 56 23.21 9.03 45.91
N GLU A 57 24.36 9.32 46.53
CA GLU A 57 25.67 8.88 46.02
C GLU A 57 25.78 7.35 45.87
N GLN A 58 25.26 6.58 46.83
CA GLN A 58 25.27 5.12 46.76
C GLN A 58 24.41 4.60 45.61
N GLN A 59 23.22 5.17 45.40
CA GLN A 59 22.34 4.83 44.29
C GLN A 59 22.92 5.22 42.93
N GLN A 60 23.60 6.37 42.85
CA GLN A 60 24.30 6.80 41.64
C GLN A 60 25.40 5.82 41.26
N LEU A 61 26.18 5.30 42.22
CA LEU A 61 27.19 4.26 41.97
C LEU A 61 26.57 2.97 41.43
N ILE A 62 25.43 2.53 41.97
CA ILE A 62 24.70 1.37 41.47
C ILE A 62 24.18 1.63 40.05
N PHE A 63 23.58 2.80 39.81
CA PHE A 63 23.08 3.18 38.49
C PHE A 63 24.19 3.21 37.44
N THR A 64 25.37 3.72 37.79
CA THR A 64 26.55 3.70 36.89
C THR A 64 26.93 2.28 36.47
N LYS A 65 26.90 1.30 37.39
CA LYS A 65 27.13 -0.11 37.06
C LYS A 65 26.07 -0.66 36.11
N VAL A 66 24.80 -0.33 36.35
CA VAL A 66 23.68 -0.75 35.48
C VAL A 66 23.80 -0.12 34.09
N ARG A 67 24.16 1.17 33.99
CA ARG A 67 24.43 1.86 32.72
C ARG A 67 25.53 1.16 31.94
N ILE A 68 26.66 0.83 32.57
CA ILE A 68 27.76 0.13 31.91
C ILE A 68 27.30 -1.24 31.39
N TYR A 69 26.56 -2.00 32.20
CA TYR A 69 26.02 -3.30 31.78
C TYR A 69 25.14 -3.19 30.53
N PHE A 70 24.12 -2.32 30.55
CA PHE A 70 23.24 -2.13 29.39
C PHE A 70 23.97 -1.54 28.17
N GLY A 71 24.97 -0.68 28.39
CA GLY A 71 25.80 -0.14 27.32
C GLY A 71 26.55 -1.22 26.54
N GLN A 72 27.18 -2.17 27.26
CA GLN A 72 27.91 -3.28 26.64
C GLN A 72 26.99 -4.28 25.94
N GLN A 73 25.83 -4.60 26.54
CA GLN A 73 24.88 -5.55 25.93
C GLN A 73 24.22 -5.00 24.67
N GLY A 74 24.07 -3.68 24.55
CA GLY A 74 23.51 -3.05 23.35
C GLY A 74 24.31 -3.29 22.07
N GLU A 75 25.64 -3.46 22.17
CA GLU A 75 26.50 -3.69 21.00
C GLU A 75 26.36 -5.09 20.40
N SER A 76 25.79 -6.04 21.15
CA SER A 76 25.67 -7.44 20.74
C SER A 76 24.45 -7.73 19.85
N ILE A 77 23.53 -6.77 19.68
CA ILE A 77 22.26 -6.99 18.96
C ILE A 77 22.43 -6.67 17.46
N PRO A 78 22.33 -7.65 16.53
CA PRO A 78 22.52 -7.42 15.10
C PRO A 78 21.27 -6.82 14.43
N MET A 79 20.90 -5.60 14.82
CA MET A 79 19.67 -4.94 14.35
C MET A 79 19.59 -4.82 12.82
N SER A 80 20.72 -4.46 12.18
CA SER A 80 20.76 -4.24 10.73
C SER A 80 20.42 -5.51 9.94
N PHE A 81 20.79 -6.68 10.46
CA PHE A 81 20.46 -7.96 9.82
C PHE A 81 18.95 -8.22 9.91
N VAL A 82 18.39 -8.17 11.11
CA VAL A 82 16.97 -8.48 11.37
C VAL A 82 16.05 -7.51 10.60
N LEU A 83 16.34 -6.21 10.65
CA LEU A 83 15.57 -5.19 9.91
C LEU A 83 15.74 -5.33 8.40
N GLY A 84 16.97 -5.58 7.93
CA GLY A 84 17.27 -5.69 6.49
C GLY A 84 16.44 -6.76 5.80
N PHE A 85 16.40 -7.99 6.35
CA PHE A 85 15.61 -9.07 5.76
C PHE A 85 14.10 -8.79 5.81
N TYR A 86 13.61 -8.27 6.94
CA TYR A 86 12.20 -7.98 7.11
C TYR A 86 11.71 -6.87 6.17
N VAL A 87 12.41 -5.73 6.17
CA VAL A 87 12.07 -4.59 5.32
C VAL A 87 12.16 -4.97 3.84
N ASN A 88 13.20 -5.71 3.43
CA ASN A 88 13.31 -6.19 2.05
C ASN A 88 12.12 -7.08 1.66
N LYS A 89 11.68 -7.98 2.55
CA LYS A 89 10.50 -8.81 2.29
C LYS A 89 9.22 -7.99 2.14
N VAL A 90 9.04 -6.96 2.97
CA VAL A 90 7.89 -6.05 2.88
C VAL A 90 7.92 -5.23 1.59
N VAL A 91 9.06 -4.63 1.24
CA VAL A 91 9.25 -3.86 -0.01
C VAL A 91 8.97 -4.73 -1.25
N GLN A 92 9.43 -5.98 -1.25
CA GLN A 92 9.14 -6.91 -2.35
C GLN A 92 7.63 -7.12 -2.51
N ARG A 93 6.92 -7.42 -1.40
CA ARG A 93 5.47 -7.62 -1.40
C ARG A 93 4.72 -6.36 -1.84
N TRP A 94 5.20 -5.19 -1.44
CA TRP A 94 4.63 -3.90 -1.86
C TRP A 94 4.66 -3.76 -3.39
N TRP A 95 5.81 -4.02 -4.01
CA TRP A 95 5.97 -3.92 -5.46
C TRP A 95 5.15 -4.97 -6.22
N GLU A 96 5.08 -6.19 -5.70
CA GLU A 96 4.25 -7.26 -6.26
C GLU A 96 2.76 -6.88 -6.23
N GLN A 97 2.27 -6.34 -5.11
CA GLN A 97 0.89 -5.86 -5.00
C GLN A 97 0.59 -4.72 -5.98
N TYR A 98 1.48 -3.73 -6.11
CA TYR A 98 1.30 -2.66 -7.09
C TYR A 98 1.21 -3.20 -8.53
N ARG A 99 2.09 -4.13 -8.91
CA ARG A 99 2.10 -4.76 -10.24
C ARG A 99 0.87 -5.63 -10.52
N LEU A 100 0.20 -6.10 -9.47
CA LEU A 100 -1.04 -6.85 -9.59
C LEU A 100 -2.27 -5.98 -9.83
N LEU A 101 -2.21 -4.65 -9.71
CA LEU A 101 -3.35 -3.80 -10.06
C LEU A 101 -3.59 -3.90 -11.59
N PRO A 102 -4.70 -4.50 -12.06
CA PRO A 102 -4.95 -4.59 -13.49
C PRO A 102 -5.36 -3.23 -14.06
N TRP A 103 -4.93 -2.98 -15.29
CA TRP A 103 -5.28 -1.78 -16.06
C TRP A 103 -6.28 -2.17 -17.16
N PRO A 104 -7.36 -1.40 -17.38
CA PRO A 104 -8.42 -1.74 -18.34
C PRO A 104 -8.06 -1.53 -19.80
N ASP A 105 -6.96 -0.86 -20.07
CA ASP A 105 -6.59 -0.35 -21.38
C ASP A 105 -6.49 -1.46 -22.42
N THR A 106 -5.79 -2.55 -22.10
CA THR A 106 -5.62 -3.70 -23.01
C THR A 106 -6.95 -4.33 -23.36
N LEU A 107 -7.82 -4.57 -22.36
CA LEU A 107 -9.16 -5.07 -22.60
C LEU A 107 -9.99 -4.09 -23.43
N ALA A 108 -9.94 -2.80 -23.12
CA ALA A 108 -10.68 -1.77 -23.85
C ALA A 108 -10.28 -1.73 -25.33
N LEU A 109 -8.99 -1.83 -25.63
CA LEU A 109 -8.48 -1.91 -27.01
C LEU A 109 -9.01 -3.15 -27.74
N PHE A 110 -8.98 -4.33 -27.09
CA PHE A 110 -9.53 -5.55 -27.69
C PHE A 110 -11.03 -5.47 -27.91
N ILE A 111 -11.79 -4.93 -26.96
CA ILE A 111 -13.24 -4.77 -27.08
C ILE A 111 -13.62 -3.76 -28.17
N SER A 112 -12.88 -2.65 -28.27
CA SER A 112 -13.08 -1.65 -29.31
C SER A 112 -12.82 -2.24 -30.70
N ALA A 113 -11.76 -3.03 -30.87
CA ALA A 113 -11.45 -3.69 -32.15
C ALA A 113 -12.41 -4.85 -32.49
N ALA A 114 -12.93 -5.56 -31.48
CA ALA A 114 -13.69 -6.80 -31.69
C ALA A 114 -15.16 -6.60 -32.06
N ILE A 115 -15.77 -5.50 -31.58
CA ILE A 115 -17.18 -5.19 -31.82
C ILE A 115 -17.22 -3.89 -32.64
N PRO A 116 -17.08 -3.97 -33.98
CA PRO A 116 -17.18 -2.81 -34.85
C PRO A 116 -18.62 -2.30 -34.93
N ASN A 117 -18.82 -1.07 -35.40
CA ASN A 117 -20.14 -0.64 -35.83
C ASN A 117 -20.50 -1.42 -37.11
N ALA A 118 -21.75 -1.88 -37.15
CA ALA A 118 -22.24 -2.66 -38.25
C ALA A 118 -22.77 -1.76 -39.38
N THR A 119 -22.62 -2.22 -40.62
CA THR A 119 -23.27 -1.63 -41.81
C THR A 119 -24.81 -1.76 -41.81
N GLY A 120 -25.39 -2.36 -40.76
CA GLY A 120 -26.81 -2.72 -40.64
C GLY A 120 -27.72 -1.67 -40.00
N GLY A 121 -27.32 -0.41 -39.97
CA GLY A 121 -28.13 0.72 -39.48
C GLY A 121 -27.92 1.08 -38.00
N ALA A 122 -28.43 2.25 -37.61
CA ALA A 122 -28.18 2.90 -36.31
C ALA A 122 -28.46 2.00 -35.09
N THR A 123 -29.51 1.18 -35.13
CA THR A 123 -29.90 0.29 -34.02
C THR A 123 -28.85 -0.78 -33.70
N LYS A 124 -28.18 -1.32 -34.72
CA LYS A 124 -27.15 -2.35 -34.55
C LYS A 124 -25.86 -1.73 -33.97
N ASN A 125 -25.58 -0.48 -34.33
CA ASN A 125 -24.46 0.31 -33.80
C ASN A 125 -24.69 0.68 -32.33
N GLU A 126 -25.90 1.10 -31.97
CA GLU A 126 -26.29 1.35 -30.58
C GLU A 126 -26.11 0.07 -29.72
N THR A 127 -26.47 -1.08 -30.28
CA THR A 127 -26.36 -2.37 -29.58
C THR A 127 -24.88 -2.74 -29.35
N GLY A 128 -24.02 -2.63 -30.36
CA GLY A 128 -22.58 -2.85 -30.24
C GLY A 128 -21.94 -1.90 -29.22
N ARG A 129 -22.29 -0.61 -29.29
CA ARG A 129 -21.86 0.42 -28.34
C ARG A 129 -22.22 0.05 -26.89
N LEU A 130 -23.48 -0.32 -26.64
CA LEU A 130 -23.94 -0.74 -25.31
C LEU A 130 -23.24 -2.01 -24.82
N MET A 131 -22.95 -2.98 -25.70
CA MET A 131 -22.18 -4.17 -25.34
C MET A 131 -20.76 -3.82 -24.92
N ARG A 132 -20.04 -2.99 -25.71
CA ARG A 132 -18.68 -2.54 -25.39
C ARG A 132 -18.63 -1.82 -24.04
N ARG A 133 -19.52 -0.85 -23.83
CA ARG A 133 -19.64 -0.09 -22.58
C ARG A 133 -19.93 -1.00 -21.38
N ASN A 134 -20.85 -1.95 -21.52
CA ASN A 134 -21.20 -2.87 -20.42
C ASN A 134 -20.08 -3.85 -20.07
N ILE A 135 -19.33 -4.37 -21.06
CA ILE A 135 -18.15 -5.22 -20.79
C ILE A 135 -17.12 -4.46 -19.96
N MET A 136 -16.81 -3.22 -20.35
CA MET A 136 -15.86 -2.39 -19.60
C MET A 136 -16.38 -2.01 -18.21
N ARG A 137 -17.67 -1.65 -18.09
CA ARG A 137 -18.31 -1.38 -16.80
C ARG A 137 -18.20 -2.57 -15.86
N TYR A 138 -18.45 -3.78 -16.34
CA TYR A 138 -18.33 -4.99 -15.52
C TYR A 138 -16.89 -5.28 -15.08
N MET A 139 -15.91 -5.05 -15.95
CA MET A 139 -14.51 -5.16 -15.55
C MET A 139 -14.19 -4.17 -14.41
N VAL A 140 -14.56 -2.90 -14.56
CA VAL A 140 -14.34 -1.87 -13.54
C VAL A 140 -15.13 -2.20 -12.26
N LEU A 141 -16.33 -2.74 -12.38
CA LEU A 141 -17.11 -3.18 -11.23
C LEU A 141 -16.41 -4.30 -10.45
N ALA A 142 -15.84 -5.30 -11.13
CA ALA A 142 -15.02 -6.33 -10.50
C ALA A 142 -13.79 -5.73 -9.79
N TYR A 143 -13.15 -4.74 -10.41
CA TYR A 143 -12.05 -3.99 -9.84
C TYR A 143 -12.47 -3.29 -8.54
N VAL A 144 -13.54 -2.50 -8.56
CA VAL A 144 -14.03 -1.76 -7.38
C VAL A 144 -14.48 -2.69 -6.26
N ILE A 145 -15.19 -3.78 -6.55
CA ILE A 145 -15.59 -4.78 -5.54
C ILE A 145 -14.36 -5.41 -4.88
N THR A 146 -13.30 -5.68 -5.65
CA THR A 146 -12.04 -6.18 -5.11
C THR A 146 -11.38 -5.14 -4.20
N LEU A 147 -11.30 -3.89 -4.64
CA LEU A 147 -10.67 -2.81 -3.89
C LEU A 147 -11.44 -2.41 -2.62
N GLN A 148 -12.78 -2.46 -2.62
CA GLN A 148 -13.61 -2.27 -1.43
C GLN A 148 -13.26 -3.24 -0.30
N ARG A 149 -12.78 -4.44 -0.65
CA ARG A 149 -12.40 -5.46 0.34
C ARG A 149 -11.04 -5.15 0.98
N ILE A 150 -10.07 -4.75 0.16
CA ILE A 150 -8.66 -4.63 0.58
C ILE A 150 -8.26 -3.20 0.98
N SER A 151 -9.04 -2.18 0.62
CA SER A 151 -8.73 -0.77 0.91
C SER A 151 -9.82 -0.08 1.71
N LEU A 152 -9.43 0.51 2.85
CA LEU A 152 -10.33 1.31 3.68
C LEU A 152 -10.78 2.59 2.96
N ARG A 153 -9.89 3.26 2.21
CA ARG A 153 -10.24 4.46 1.42
C ARG A 153 -11.33 4.18 0.40
N VAL A 154 -11.23 3.05 -0.31
CA VAL A 154 -12.23 2.65 -1.31
C VAL A 154 -13.52 2.20 -0.62
N LYS A 155 -13.42 1.46 0.49
CA LYS A 155 -14.58 1.06 1.28
C LYS A 155 -15.36 2.25 1.85
N ARG A 156 -14.67 3.33 2.26
CA ARG A 156 -15.34 4.58 2.70
C ARG A 156 -16.03 5.30 1.55
N ARG A 157 -15.44 5.27 0.34
CA ARG A 157 -16.06 5.85 -0.86
C ARG A 157 -17.28 5.05 -1.33
N PHE A 158 -17.22 3.73 -1.24
CA PHE A 158 -18.32 2.84 -1.62
C PHE A 158 -18.66 1.86 -0.47
N PRO A 159 -19.38 2.29 0.58
CA PRO A 159 -19.66 1.44 1.73
C PRO A 159 -20.67 0.31 1.46
N THR A 160 -21.63 0.55 0.58
CA THR A 160 -22.73 -0.39 0.29
C THR A 160 -22.89 -0.61 -1.21
N THR A 161 -23.59 -1.68 -1.59
CA THR A 161 -23.94 -1.96 -3.00
C THR A 161 -24.68 -0.78 -3.63
N GLN A 162 -25.53 -0.07 -2.86
CA GLN A 162 -26.23 1.12 -3.34
C GLN A 162 -25.28 2.22 -3.83
N HIS A 163 -24.14 2.44 -3.16
CA HIS A 163 -23.16 3.44 -3.61
C HIS A 163 -22.53 3.06 -4.97
N LEU A 164 -22.45 1.76 -5.29
CA LEU A 164 -22.01 1.31 -6.61
C LEU A 164 -23.07 1.59 -7.68
N VAL A 165 -24.36 1.50 -7.30
CA VAL A 165 -25.48 1.85 -8.16
C VAL A 165 -25.53 3.35 -8.43
N ASP A 166 -25.46 4.15 -7.37
CA ASP A 166 -25.48 5.62 -7.45
C ASP A 166 -24.28 6.17 -8.25
N ALA A 167 -23.14 5.49 -8.18
CA ALA A 167 -21.95 5.80 -8.98
C ALA A 167 -22.03 5.34 -10.45
N GLY A 168 -23.12 4.67 -10.86
CA GLY A 168 -23.32 4.16 -12.22
C GLY A 168 -22.44 2.97 -12.59
N LEU A 169 -21.82 2.31 -11.60
CA LEU A 169 -20.99 1.11 -11.83
C LEU A 169 -21.83 -0.16 -11.89
N MET A 170 -22.99 -0.17 -11.22
CA MET A 170 -23.92 -1.30 -11.16
C MET A 170 -25.35 -0.82 -11.43
N HIS A 171 -26.18 -1.62 -12.09
CA HIS A 171 -27.62 -1.32 -12.20
C HIS A 171 -28.41 -1.90 -11.02
N GLU A 172 -29.60 -1.36 -10.73
CA GLU A 172 -30.46 -1.89 -9.65
C GLU A 172 -30.82 -3.38 -9.85
N SER A 173 -31.07 -3.78 -11.10
CA SER A 173 -31.34 -5.18 -11.44
C SER A 173 -30.15 -6.09 -11.12
N GLU A 174 -28.93 -5.63 -11.37
CA GLU A 174 -27.69 -6.34 -11.06
C GLU A 174 -27.44 -6.40 -9.56
N SER A 175 -27.71 -5.30 -8.83
CA SER A 175 -27.62 -5.26 -7.36
C SER A 175 -28.50 -6.31 -6.72
N LYS A 176 -29.75 -6.46 -7.17
CA LYS A 176 -30.67 -7.48 -6.66
C LYS A 176 -30.10 -8.90 -6.79
N ILE A 177 -29.47 -9.21 -7.93
CA ILE A 177 -28.83 -10.53 -8.14
C ILE A 177 -27.59 -10.68 -7.25
N PHE A 178 -26.78 -9.62 -7.13
CA PHE A 178 -25.58 -9.61 -6.31
C PHE A 178 -25.91 -9.83 -4.83
N ASP A 179 -26.92 -9.13 -4.32
CA ASP A 179 -27.37 -9.21 -2.92
C ASP A 179 -28.01 -10.58 -2.62
N ALA A 180 -28.81 -11.13 -3.55
CA ALA A 180 -29.36 -12.48 -3.43
C ALA A 180 -28.27 -13.57 -3.31
N LEU A 181 -27.13 -13.40 -3.98
CA LEU A 181 -26.00 -14.29 -3.81
C LEU A 181 -25.23 -14.00 -2.53
N ASN A 182 -25.08 -12.73 -2.12
CA ASN A 182 -24.44 -12.37 -0.85
C ASN A 182 -25.13 -13.03 0.34
N ALA A 183 -26.46 -13.15 0.30
CA ALA A 183 -27.22 -13.89 1.31
C ALA A 183 -26.86 -15.39 1.38
N LYS A 184 -26.39 -16.00 0.29
CA LYS A 184 -26.07 -17.43 0.23
C LYS A 184 -24.66 -17.78 0.69
N SER A 185 -23.70 -16.85 0.58
CA SER A 185 -22.31 -17.12 0.93
C SER A 185 -21.55 -15.84 1.30
N PRO A 186 -20.72 -15.86 2.36
CA PRO A 186 -19.89 -14.72 2.75
C PRO A 186 -18.68 -14.48 1.83
N MET A 187 -18.43 -15.36 0.84
CA MET A 187 -17.31 -15.20 -0.08
C MET A 187 -17.47 -13.94 -0.95
N SER A 188 -16.37 -13.22 -1.19
CA SER A 188 -16.39 -12.07 -2.12
C SER A 188 -16.73 -12.53 -3.53
N LYS A 189 -17.63 -11.78 -4.18
CA LYS A 189 -18.18 -12.08 -5.52
C LYS A 189 -17.61 -11.15 -6.59
N TYR A 190 -16.37 -10.72 -6.41
CA TYR A 190 -15.64 -9.88 -7.39
C TYR A 190 -15.56 -10.52 -8.79
N TRP A 191 -15.62 -11.86 -8.87
CA TRP A 191 -15.60 -12.60 -10.14
C TRP A 191 -16.92 -12.53 -10.92
N MET A 192 -18.03 -12.16 -10.26
CA MET A 192 -19.37 -12.20 -10.85
C MET A 192 -19.55 -11.22 -12.02
N PRO A 193 -19.10 -9.95 -11.93
CA PRO A 193 -19.12 -9.06 -13.10
C PRO A 193 -18.31 -9.61 -14.28
N LEU A 194 -17.19 -10.30 -14.05
CA LEU A 194 -16.39 -10.90 -15.12
C LEU A 194 -17.11 -12.06 -15.82
N VAL A 195 -17.97 -12.80 -15.09
CA VAL A 195 -18.88 -13.80 -15.69
C VAL A 195 -19.94 -13.11 -16.55
N TRP A 196 -20.50 -12.00 -16.08
CA TRP A 196 -21.45 -11.21 -16.88
C TRP A 196 -20.81 -10.64 -18.16
N ALA A 197 -19.58 -10.14 -18.08
CA ALA A 197 -18.81 -9.70 -19.24
C ALA A 197 -18.59 -10.83 -20.25
N THR A 198 -18.17 -12.01 -19.79
CA THR A 198 -18.04 -13.22 -20.61
C THR A 198 -19.35 -13.57 -21.33
N ASN A 199 -20.50 -13.45 -20.65
CA ASN A 199 -21.80 -13.71 -21.26
C ASN A 199 -22.16 -12.71 -22.36
N ILE A 200 -21.78 -11.44 -22.23
CA ILE A 200 -21.96 -10.44 -23.30
C ILE A 200 -21.08 -10.79 -24.49
N ILE A 201 -19.81 -11.14 -24.27
CA ILE A 201 -18.89 -11.53 -25.35
C ILE A 201 -19.41 -12.74 -26.13
N ASN A 202 -19.88 -13.77 -25.42
CA ASN A 202 -20.48 -14.95 -26.03
C ASN A 202 -21.75 -14.61 -26.83
N ARG A 203 -22.56 -13.66 -26.35
CA ARG A 203 -23.74 -13.18 -27.08
C ARG A 203 -23.34 -12.41 -28.34
N ALA A 204 -22.39 -11.48 -28.24
CA ALA A 204 -21.87 -10.72 -29.38
C ALA A 204 -21.32 -11.65 -30.47
N ARG A 205 -20.67 -12.77 -30.09
CA ARG A 205 -20.25 -13.81 -31.03
C ARG A 205 -21.43 -14.52 -31.70
N LYS A 206 -22.43 -14.96 -30.91
CA LYS A 206 -23.63 -15.64 -31.43
C LYS A 206 -24.46 -14.77 -32.38
N GLU A 207 -24.54 -13.47 -32.11
CA GLU A 207 -25.24 -12.48 -32.93
C GLU A 207 -24.42 -12.02 -34.16
N GLY A 208 -23.21 -12.57 -34.34
CA GLY A 208 -22.34 -12.27 -35.46
C GLY A 208 -21.71 -10.88 -35.43
N LEU A 209 -21.73 -10.19 -34.28
CA LEU A 209 -21.03 -8.91 -34.08
C LEU A 209 -19.51 -9.14 -33.98
N ILE A 210 -19.10 -10.22 -33.32
CA ILE A 210 -17.70 -10.69 -33.34
C ILE A 210 -17.56 -11.76 -34.42
N THR A 211 -16.69 -11.50 -35.40
CA THR A 211 -16.55 -12.33 -36.61
C THR A 211 -15.76 -13.61 -36.37
N SER A 212 -14.76 -13.58 -35.49
CA SER A 212 -13.79 -14.66 -35.30
C SER A 212 -13.75 -15.19 -33.87
N ASP A 213 -13.72 -16.51 -33.73
CA ASP A 213 -13.55 -17.18 -32.43
C ASP A 213 -12.18 -16.91 -31.81
N HIS A 214 -11.17 -16.60 -32.64
CA HIS A 214 -9.85 -16.23 -32.15
C HIS A 214 -9.89 -14.90 -31.37
N ILE A 215 -10.67 -13.93 -31.85
CA ILE A 215 -10.86 -12.64 -31.16
C ILE A 215 -11.55 -12.87 -29.81
N VAL A 216 -12.57 -13.73 -29.78
CA VAL A 216 -13.24 -14.12 -28.53
C VAL A 216 -12.22 -14.72 -27.55
N GLN A 217 -11.38 -15.66 -28.00
CA GLN A 217 -10.34 -16.26 -27.18
C GLN A 217 -9.38 -15.21 -26.61
N THR A 218 -8.90 -14.26 -27.43
CA THR A 218 -8.02 -13.17 -27.00
C THR A 218 -8.64 -12.33 -25.89
N ILE A 219 -9.92 -11.94 -26.04
CA ILE A 219 -10.63 -11.15 -25.02
C ILE A 219 -10.81 -11.95 -23.73
N LEU A 220 -11.19 -13.23 -23.83
CA LEU A 220 -11.40 -14.09 -22.65
C LEU A 220 -10.09 -14.39 -21.91
N MET A 221 -8.96 -14.49 -22.62
CA MET A 221 -7.64 -14.58 -22.01
C MET A 221 -7.31 -13.32 -21.20
N GLU A 222 -7.58 -12.14 -21.76
CA GLU A 222 -7.37 -10.87 -21.06
C GLU A 222 -8.25 -10.73 -19.81
N LEU A 223 -9.55 -11.06 -19.92
CA LEU A 223 -10.45 -11.11 -18.75
C LEU A 223 -9.96 -12.10 -17.68
N SER A 224 -9.41 -13.23 -18.10
CA SER A 224 -8.85 -14.24 -17.19
C SER A 224 -7.59 -13.74 -16.48
N ASP A 225 -6.74 -12.97 -17.16
CA ASP A 225 -5.57 -12.34 -16.54
C ASP A 225 -5.99 -11.27 -15.52
N ILE A 226 -6.98 -10.43 -15.86
CA ILE A 226 -7.57 -9.46 -14.93
C ILE A 226 -8.12 -10.18 -13.69
N ARG A 227 -8.89 -11.26 -13.86
CA ARG A 227 -9.40 -12.08 -12.74
C ARG A 227 -8.27 -12.63 -11.88
N ARG A 228 -7.21 -13.15 -12.51
CA ARG A 228 -6.03 -13.70 -11.82
C ARG A 228 -5.33 -12.62 -10.98
N ARG A 229 -5.14 -11.43 -11.54
CA ARG A 229 -4.55 -10.27 -10.88
C ARG A 229 -5.37 -9.79 -9.67
N LEU A 230 -6.69 -9.61 -9.85
CA LEU A 230 -7.61 -9.28 -8.75
C LEU A 230 -7.61 -10.35 -7.64
N GLY A 231 -7.61 -11.63 -8.01
CA GLY A 231 -7.48 -12.73 -7.06
C GLY A 231 -6.13 -12.71 -6.32
N GLY A 232 -5.06 -12.32 -7.00
CA GLY A 232 -3.74 -12.11 -6.40
C GLY A 232 -3.77 -11.04 -5.31
N LEU A 233 -4.41 -9.89 -5.57
CA LEU A 233 -4.57 -8.82 -4.57
C LEU A 233 -5.28 -9.31 -3.30
N ILE A 234 -6.38 -10.07 -3.47
CA ILE A 234 -7.08 -10.70 -2.34
C ILE A 234 -6.18 -11.70 -1.61
N GLY A 235 -5.32 -12.41 -2.34
CA GLY A 235 -4.32 -13.31 -1.77
C GLY A 235 -3.32 -12.59 -0.85
N TYR A 236 -2.79 -11.42 -1.27
CA TYR A 236 -1.88 -10.62 -0.43
C TYR A 236 -2.56 -10.04 0.81
N ASP A 237 -3.83 -9.61 0.69
CA ASP A 237 -4.65 -9.12 1.80
C ASP A 237 -4.98 -10.24 2.81
N THR A 238 -5.26 -11.45 2.31
CA THR A 238 -5.59 -12.60 3.16
C THR A 238 -4.33 -13.19 3.82
N VAL A 239 -3.20 -13.21 3.11
CA VAL A 239 -1.94 -13.80 3.58
C VAL A 239 -0.88 -12.71 3.77
N CYS A 240 -0.90 -12.12 4.95
CA CYS A 240 0.08 -11.12 5.40
C CYS A 240 1.47 -11.73 5.66
N VAL A 241 2.46 -10.87 5.91
CA VAL A 241 3.73 -11.30 6.51
C VAL A 241 3.43 -11.99 7.85
N PRO A 242 4.00 -13.16 8.16
CA PRO A 242 3.69 -13.89 9.39
C PRO A 242 3.80 -13.01 10.63
N LEU A 243 2.79 -13.03 11.49
CA LEU A 243 2.71 -12.20 12.68
C LEU A 243 3.96 -12.34 13.56
N VAL A 244 4.43 -13.57 13.76
CA VAL A 244 5.65 -13.86 14.54
C VAL A 244 6.88 -13.15 13.99
N TYR A 245 6.97 -13.00 12.67
CA TYR A 245 8.12 -12.33 12.06
C TYR A 245 8.09 -10.83 12.36
N THR A 246 6.93 -10.18 12.17
CA THR A 246 6.72 -8.78 12.56
C THR A 246 7.00 -8.58 14.05
N GLN A 247 6.47 -9.45 14.93
CA GLN A 247 6.68 -9.38 16.38
C GLN A 247 8.16 -9.47 16.76
N VAL A 248 8.91 -10.43 16.21
CA VAL A 248 10.34 -10.61 16.51
C VAL A 248 11.12 -9.34 16.15
N VAL A 249 10.87 -8.77 14.97
CA VAL A 249 11.58 -7.57 14.50
C VAL A 249 11.28 -6.37 15.40
N THR A 250 10.01 -6.14 15.74
CA THR A 250 9.61 -5.06 16.65
C THR A 250 10.19 -5.25 18.05
N LEU A 251 10.15 -6.48 18.59
CA LEU A 251 10.65 -6.79 19.93
C LEU A 251 12.16 -6.57 20.02
N VAL A 252 12.93 -7.02 19.03
CA VAL A 252 14.38 -6.80 18.99
C VAL A 252 14.70 -5.30 19.01
N LEU A 253 14.01 -4.52 18.19
CA LEU A 253 14.24 -3.08 18.09
C LEU A 253 13.88 -2.35 19.39
N TYR A 254 12.71 -2.64 19.96
CA TYR A 254 12.25 -1.97 21.16
C TYR A 254 13.08 -2.38 22.38
N THR A 255 13.48 -3.65 22.48
CA THR A 255 14.38 -4.12 23.55
C THR A 255 15.73 -3.42 23.47
N TYR A 256 16.27 -3.24 22.26
CA TYR A 256 17.49 -2.47 22.06
C TYR A 256 17.34 -1.02 22.56
N PHE A 257 16.28 -0.32 22.18
CA PHE A 257 16.08 1.08 22.60
C PHE A 257 15.75 1.21 24.09
N ILE A 258 15.08 0.23 24.70
CA ILE A 258 14.90 0.16 26.16
C ILE A 258 16.25 0.00 26.87
N ALA A 259 17.12 -0.89 26.38
CA ALA A 259 18.48 -1.02 26.90
C ALA A 259 19.27 0.29 26.71
N ALA A 260 19.15 0.92 25.54
CA ALA A 260 19.83 2.18 25.23
C ALA A 260 19.35 3.37 26.08
N LEU A 261 18.08 3.40 26.51
CA LEU A 261 17.56 4.41 27.44
C LEU A 261 18.38 4.48 28.73
N VAL A 262 18.89 3.34 29.19
CA VAL A 262 19.70 3.24 30.41
C VAL A 262 21.19 3.29 30.06
N GLY A 263 21.62 2.48 29.09
CA GLY A 263 23.02 2.29 28.73
C GLY A 263 23.71 3.51 28.13
N ARG A 264 22.94 4.46 27.57
CA ARG A 264 23.47 5.67 26.93
C ARG A 264 23.18 6.95 27.69
N GLN A 265 22.90 6.83 28.98
CA GLN A 265 22.79 8.00 29.85
C GLN A 265 24.16 8.71 29.92
N MET A 266 24.12 10.04 29.71
CA MET A 266 25.25 10.94 29.91
C MET A 266 25.29 11.35 31.38
N LEU A 267 26.33 10.91 32.09
CA LEU A 267 26.47 11.08 33.54
C LEU A 267 27.76 11.87 33.84
N PRO A 268 27.75 12.86 34.75
CA PRO A 268 28.90 13.73 35.03
C PRO A 268 30.05 13.02 35.76
N ASN A 269 29.78 12.00 36.58
CA ASN A 269 30.75 11.35 37.45
C ASN A 269 31.08 9.92 36.99
N MET A 270 31.36 9.75 35.70
CA MET A 270 31.77 8.43 35.17
C MET A 270 33.24 8.14 35.52
N PRO A 271 33.55 6.94 36.04
CA PRO A 271 34.93 6.55 36.36
C PRO A 271 35.82 6.46 35.11
N ASP A 272 35.23 6.18 33.94
CA ASP A 272 35.88 6.31 32.63
C ASP A 272 35.55 7.68 32.04
N ALA A 273 36.46 8.65 32.18
CA ALA A 273 36.34 10.02 31.67
C ALA A 273 36.33 10.15 30.13
N LYS A 274 35.93 9.09 29.40
CA LYS A 274 35.95 9.02 27.93
C LYS A 274 34.72 9.63 27.27
N ASP A 275 33.59 9.66 27.95
CA ASP A 275 32.33 10.18 27.39
C ASP A 275 32.06 11.59 27.94
N PRO A 276 32.12 12.65 27.12
CA PRO A 276 31.76 14.00 27.58
C PRO A 276 30.25 14.11 27.87
N ASP A 277 29.89 14.84 28.92
CA ASP A 277 28.50 15.17 29.23
C ASP A 277 28.01 16.30 28.31
N LEU A 278 27.43 15.91 27.17
CA LEU A 278 26.93 16.84 26.14
C LEU A 278 25.49 17.32 26.39
N TYR A 279 24.83 16.84 27.47
CA TYR A 279 23.41 17.04 27.80
C TYR A 279 22.37 16.57 26.75
N PHE A 280 22.72 16.53 25.47
CA PHE A 280 21.88 16.06 24.38
C PHE A 280 22.49 14.82 23.70
N PRO A 281 21.77 13.69 23.66
CA PRO A 281 22.30 12.43 23.14
C PRO A 281 22.23 12.36 21.60
N PHE A 282 23.00 13.22 20.92
CA PHE A 282 22.94 13.43 19.46
C PHE A 282 23.01 12.12 18.65
N PHE A 283 24.03 11.29 18.88
CA PHE A 283 24.19 10.03 18.13
C PHE A 283 23.12 8.99 18.48
N THR A 284 22.58 9.00 19.69
CA THR A 284 21.45 8.13 20.05
C THR A 284 20.19 8.55 19.32
N VAL A 285 19.93 9.86 19.19
CA VAL A 285 18.81 10.39 18.40
C VAL A 285 18.97 10.03 16.92
N LEU A 286 20.17 10.18 16.35
CA LEU A 286 20.42 9.77 14.97
C LEU A 286 20.19 8.27 14.76
N GLN A 287 20.68 7.42 15.66
CA GLN A 287 20.44 5.98 15.59
C GLN A 287 18.97 5.63 15.77
N PHE A 288 18.24 6.36 16.62
CA PHE A 288 16.80 6.22 16.76
C PHE A 288 16.09 6.51 15.44
N VAL A 289 16.36 7.68 14.84
CA VAL A 289 15.78 8.06 13.54
C VAL A 289 16.15 7.03 12.47
N PHE A 290 17.38 6.51 12.46
CA PHE A 290 17.80 5.49 11.50
C PHE A 290 17.05 4.17 11.69
N TYR A 291 17.12 3.53 12.85
CA TYR A 291 16.57 2.18 13.04
C TYR A 291 15.05 2.17 13.21
N VAL A 292 14.48 3.13 13.95
CA VAL A 292 13.01 3.29 14.04
C VAL A 292 12.47 3.76 12.71
N GLY A 293 13.13 4.70 12.03
CA GLY A 293 12.76 5.10 10.67
C GLY A 293 12.80 3.93 9.68
N TRP A 294 13.79 3.05 9.78
CA TRP A 294 13.86 1.85 8.94
C TRP A 294 12.73 0.86 9.22
N LEU A 295 12.33 0.68 10.49
CA LEU A 295 11.11 -0.07 10.83
C LEU A 295 9.86 0.63 10.28
N LYS A 296 9.78 1.96 10.37
CA LYS A 296 8.65 2.75 9.82
C LYS A 296 8.49 2.57 8.31
N VAL A 297 9.58 2.36 7.56
CA VAL A 297 9.50 1.98 6.14
C VAL A 297 8.68 0.69 5.98
N ALA A 298 8.91 -0.33 6.80
CA ALA A 298 8.10 -1.53 6.75
C ALA A 298 6.66 -1.29 7.23
N GLU A 299 6.45 -0.51 8.31
CA GLU A 299 5.10 -0.22 8.82
C GLU A 299 4.20 0.47 7.78
N VAL A 300 4.74 1.43 7.02
CA VAL A 300 3.99 2.13 5.96
C VAL A 300 3.76 1.20 4.76
N LEU A 301 4.74 0.40 4.37
CA LEU A 301 4.65 -0.40 3.14
C LEU A 301 3.96 -1.76 3.32
N ILE A 302 3.71 -2.20 4.57
CA ILE A 302 3.11 -3.51 4.85
C ILE A 302 1.70 -3.66 4.26
N ASN A 303 0.95 -2.55 4.21
CA ASN A 303 -0.36 -2.46 3.57
C ASN A 303 -0.43 -1.22 2.67
N PRO A 304 -0.15 -1.37 1.35
CA PRO A 304 -0.09 -0.23 0.42
C PRO A 304 -1.45 0.39 0.07
N PHE A 305 -2.55 -0.14 0.61
CA PHE A 305 -3.91 0.26 0.29
C PHE A 305 -4.60 0.99 1.46
N GLY A 306 -3.80 1.43 2.43
CA GLY A 306 -4.22 2.16 3.61
C GLY A 306 -4.52 3.64 3.37
N GLU A 307 -4.19 4.45 4.39
CA GLU A 307 -4.41 5.90 4.38
C GLU A 307 -3.15 6.75 4.59
N ASP A 308 -1.96 6.15 4.52
CA ASP A 308 -0.70 6.87 4.65
C ASP A 308 -0.44 7.79 3.44
N ASP A 309 0.53 8.70 3.60
CA ASP A 309 0.89 9.67 2.56
C ASP A 309 1.39 9.00 1.27
N ASP A 310 2.06 7.86 1.40
CA ASP A 310 2.68 7.08 0.32
C ASP A 310 1.89 5.83 -0.10
N ASP A 311 0.69 5.64 0.46
CA ASP A 311 -0.21 4.60 -0.01
C ASP A 311 -0.69 4.87 -1.43
N ILE A 312 -1.05 3.80 -2.14
CA ILE A 312 -1.49 3.85 -3.53
C ILE A 312 -2.85 4.54 -3.62
N GLU A 313 -2.97 5.44 -4.58
CA GLU A 313 -4.16 6.27 -4.79
C GLU A 313 -5.23 5.54 -5.59
N LEU A 314 -5.86 4.57 -4.93
CA LEU A 314 -6.85 3.70 -5.56
C LEU A 314 -8.09 4.44 -6.06
N ASN A 315 -8.56 5.47 -5.36
CA ASN A 315 -9.72 6.26 -5.82
C ASN A 315 -9.44 6.98 -7.14
N TRP A 316 -8.23 7.54 -7.29
CA TRP A 316 -7.79 8.15 -8.54
C TRP A 316 -7.67 7.11 -9.66
N LEU A 317 -7.11 5.92 -9.37
CA LEU A 317 -7.05 4.84 -10.34
C LEU A 317 -8.43 4.41 -10.82
N ILE A 318 -9.41 4.28 -9.91
CA ILE A 318 -10.81 3.96 -10.26
C ILE A 318 -11.37 5.01 -11.22
N ASP A 319 -11.22 6.30 -10.90
CA ASP A 319 -11.74 7.39 -11.74
C ASP A 319 -11.07 7.41 -13.12
N ARG A 320 -9.75 7.19 -13.15
CA ARG A 320 -8.97 7.08 -14.38
C ARG A 320 -9.45 5.90 -15.21
N HIS A 321 -9.65 4.73 -14.60
CA HIS A 321 -10.11 3.52 -15.28
C HIS A 321 -11.49 3.69 -15.88
N ILE A 322 -12.43 4.30 -15.16
CA ILE A 322 -13.78 4.60 -15.67
C ILE A 322 -13.68 5.49 -16.91
N LYS A 323 -12.96 6.61 -16.80
CA LYS A 323 -12.83 7.59 -17.89
C LYS A 323 -12.14 7.01 -19.12
N ALA A 324 -10.95 6.41 -18.93
CA ALA A 324 -10.17 5.86 -20.03
C ALA A 324 -10.91 4.71 -20.73
N ALA A 325 -11.55 3.82 -19.96
CA ALA A 325 -12.29 2.70 -20.54
C ALA A 325 -13.44 3.17 -21.45
N TYR A 326 -14.24 4.14 -21.02
CA TYR A 326 -15.33 4.66 -21.84
C TYR A 326 -14.84 5.48 -23.03
N LEU A 327 -13.78 6.28 -22.88
CA LEU A 327 -13.21 7.04 -23.98
C LEU A 327 -12.68 6.13 -25.09
N ILE A 328 -12.00 5.02 -24.74
CA ILE A 328 -11.45 4.07 -25.73
C ILE A 328 -12.56 3.30 -26.47
N VAL A 329 -13.60 2.84 -25.77
CA VAL A 329 -14.61 1.94 -26.36
C VAL A 329 -15.84 2.65 -26.92
N ASP A 330 -15.99 3.94 -26.66
CA ASP A 330 -17.12 4.75 -27.10
C ASP A 330 -16.66 5.94 -27.96
N GLU A 331 -15.95 6.92 -27.38
CA GLU A 331 -15.61 8.16 -28.09
C GLU A 331 -14.58 7.96 -29.21
N MET A 332 -13.53 7.17 -28.97
CA MET A 332 -12.52 6.85 -29.98
C MET A 332 -12.94 5.75 -30.95
N HIS A 333 -14.11 5.13 -30.74
CA HIS A 333 -14.54 4.01 -31.56
C HIS A 333 -15.14 4.52 -32.87
N GLU A 334 -14.39 4.33 -33.96
CA GLU A 334 -14.74 4.76 -35.31
C GLU A 334 -14.90 6.28 -35.49
N GLU A 335 -13.91 7.03 -34.97
CA GLU A 335 -13.45 8.26 -35.65
C GLU A 335 -12.69 7.93 -36.95
#